data_AF-A0A965LIA8-F1
#
_entry.id   AF-A0A965LIA8-F1
#
_cell.length_a   1.000
_cell.length_b   1.000
_cell.length_c   1.000
_cell.angle_alpha   90.00
_cell.angle_beta   90.00
_cell.angle_gamma   90.00
#
_symmetry.space_group_name_H-M   'P 1'
#
loop_
_entity.id
_entity.type
_entity.pdbx_description
1 polymer ?
#
loop_
_entity_poly.entity_id
_entity_poly.type
_entity_poly.pdbx_seq_one_letter_code
_entity_poly.pdbx_strand_id
1 'polypeptide(L)'
;EKEYWRGVLGKIPKRPDVRVWRNKPIAWQRRAIRVWLQGVGHPGANLHEIDGVRKLLQGGQTASWQLRGGKVERSGNKLFWFREMGRIAKRAERC
;
A
#
# COMPACT_ATOMS: atom_id res chain seq x y z
N GLU A 1 -10.37 -16.58 -12.91
CA GLU A 1 -9.19 -15.76 -12.52
C GLU A 1 -9.19 -15.24 -11.06
N LYS A 2 -10.28 -14.62 -10.55
CA LYS A 2 -10.33 -14.08 -9.18
C LYS A 2 -10.06 -15.13 -8.07
N GLU A 3 -10.53 -16.37 -8.25
CA GLU A 3 -10.34 -17.47 -7.29
C GLU A 3 -8.91 -18.03 -7.26
N TYR A 4 -8.27 -18.19 -8.43
CA TYR A 4 -6.88 -18.65 -8.53
C TYR A 4 -5.93 -17.79 -7.68
N TRP A 5 -6.07 -16.46 -7.79
CA TRP A 5 -5.26 -15.53 -7.01
C TRP A 5 -5.59 -15.50 -5.52
N ARG A 6 -6.82 -15.87 -5.13
CA ARG A 6 -7.23 -15.91 -3.72
C ARG A 6 -6.50 -17.04 -2.97
N GLY A 7 -6.24 -18.17 -3.62
CA GLY A 7 -5.37 -19.23 -3.10
C GLY A 7 -3.87 -18.88 -3.13
N VAL A 8 -3.41 -18.24 -4.21
CA VAL A 8 -1.98 -17.90 -4.42
C VAL A 8 -1.46 -16.77 -3.51
N LEU A 9 -2.33 -15.83 -3.11
CA LEU A 9 -1.94 -14.70 -2.25
C LEU A 9 -1.88 -15.07 -0.77
N GLY A 10 -2.65 -16.07 -0.34
CA GLY A 10 -2.78 -16.43 1.07
C GLY A 10 -3.29 -15.28 1.95
N LYS A 11 -3.00 -15.35 3.26
CA LYS A 11 -3.39 -14.32 4.23
C LYS A 11 -2.42 -13.14 4.17
N ILE A 12 -2.87 -12.02 3.61
CA ILE A 12 -2.06 -10.80 3.59
C ILE A 12 -2.12 -10.12 4.97
N PRO A 13 -0.98 -9.90 5.64
CA PRO A 13 -0.96 -9.22 6.94
C PRO A 13 -1.30 -7.74 6.79
N LYS A 14 -1.80 -7.13 7.87
CA LYS A 14 -2.12 -5.69 7.91
C LYS A 14 -0.92 -4.79 7.59
N ARG A 15 0.29 -5.25 7.96
CA ARG A 15 1.58 -4.60 7.69
C ARG A 15 2.47 -5.56 6.89
N PRO A 16 2.36 -5.58 5.56
CA PRO A 16 3.12 -6.50 4.74
C PRO A 16 4.60 -6.14 4.69
N ASP A 17 5.44 -7.18 4.61
CA ASP A 17 6.87 -7.03 4.47
C ASP A 17 7.23 -6.80 3.00
N VAL A 18 7.87 -5.66 2.76
CA VAL A 18 8.30 -5.21 1.44
C VAL A 18 9.32 -6.16 0.83
N ARG A 19 10.18 -6.82 1.62
CA ARG A 19 11.20 -7.74 1.11
C ARG A 19 10.56 -8.96 0.45
N VAL A 20 9.51 -9.49 1.08
CA VAL A 20 8.75 -10.63 0.57
C VAL A 20 8.08 -10.25 -0.75
N TRP A 21 7.48 -9.07 -0.80
CA TRP A 21 6.75 -8.62 -1.99
C TRP A 21 7.68 -8.23 -3.15
N ARG A 22 8.84 -7.63 -2.83
CA ARG A 22 9.84 -7.22 -3.81
C ARG A 22 10.36 -8.40 -4.64
N ASN A 23 10.50 -9.58 -4.04
CA ASN A 23 10.99 -10.79 -4.70
C ASN A 23 9.93 -11.53 -5.53
N LYS A 24 8.68 -11.05 -5.55
CA LYS A 24 7.59 -11.67 -6.31
C LYS A 24 7.43 -11.04 -7.70
N PRO A 25 6.85 -11.76 -8.68
CA PRO A 25 6.63 -11.22 -10.02
C PRO A 25 5.67 -10.02 -10.01
N ILE A 26 5.79 -9.15 -11.00
CA ILE A 26 5.04 -7.88 -11.08
C ILE A 26 3.53 -8.10 -11.02
N ALA A 27 3.02 -9.11 -11.72
CA ALA A 27 1.59 -9.45 -11.70
C ALA A 27 1.12 -9.82 -10.27
N TRP A 28 1.93 -10.57 -9.53
CA TRP A 28 1.66 -10.92 -8.13
C TRP A 28 1.70 -9.68 -7.24
N GLN A 29 2.71 -8.80 -7.40
CA GLN A 29 2.82 -7.55 -6.63
C GLN A 29 1.58 -6.67 -6.79
N ARG A 30 1.16 -6.41 -8.03
CA ARG A 30 -0.02 -5.61 -8.34
C ARG A 30 -1.27 -6.18 -7.68
N ARG A 31 -1.42 -7.50 -7.70
CA ARG A 31 -2.57 -8.18 -7.11
C ARG A 31 -2.54 -8.14 -5.58
N ALA A 32 -1.39 -8.39 -4.96
CA ALA A 32 -1.20 -8.31 -3.51
C ALA A 32 -1.49 -6.90 -2.99
N ILE A 33 -0.96 -5.88 -3.65
CA ILE A 33 -1.22 -4.47 -3.33
C ILE A 33 -2.72 -4.16 -3.42
N ARG A 34 -3.39 -4.59 -4.48
CA ARG A 34 -4.84 -4.36 -4.64
C ARG A 34 -5.66 -4.97 -3.51
N VAL A 35 -5.37 -6.23 -3.15
CA VAL A 35 -6.08 -6.93 -2.06
C VAL A 35 -5.76 -6.29 -0.71
N TRP A 36 -4.51 -5.92 -0.48
CA TRP A 36 -4.10 -5.23 0.73
C TRP A 36 -4.79 -3.88 0.89
N LEU A 37 -4.79 -3.05 -0.16
CA LEU A 37 -5.49 -1.76 -0.19
C LEU A 37 -6.97 -1.92 0.14
N GLN A 38 -7.63 -2.93 -0.44
CA GLN A 38 -9.01 -3.25 -0.11
C GLN A 38 -9.16 -3.64 1.38
N GLY A 39 -8.26 -4.43 1.93
CA GLY A 39 -8.29 -4.86 3.34
C GLY A 39 -7.99 -3.76 4.35
N VAL A 40 -7.23 -2.71 3.98
CA VAL A 40 -6.96 -1.55 4.84
C VAL A 40 -8.00 -0.43 4.69
N GLY A 41 -9.04 -0.64 3.88
CA GLY A 41 -10.16 0.29 3.71
C GLY A 41 -10.05 1.24 2.51
N HIS A 42 -9.21 0.92 1.53
CA HIS A 42 -9.13 1.61 0.23
C HIS A 42 -9.63 0.71 -0.92
N PRO A 43 -10.95 0.47 -1.04
CA PRO A 43 -11.49 -0.35 -2.12
C PRO A 43 -11.41 0.40 -3.47
N GLY A 44 -11.19 -0.35 -4.54
CA GLY A 44 -11.26 0.19 -5.90
C GLY A 44 -10.02 0.96 -6.37
N ALA A 45 -8.85 0.73 -5.77
CA ALA A 45 -7.60 1.31 -6.23
C ALA A 45 -7.37 1.08 -7.72
N ASN A 46 -7.06 2.15 -8.46
CA ASN A 46 -6.80 2.10 -9.90
C ASN A 46 -5.37 1.60 -10.19
N LEU A 47 -5.06 1.33 -11.47
CA LEU A 47 -3.76 0.79 -11.86
C LEU A 47 -2.61 1.75 -11.50
N HIS A 48 -2.81 3.05 -11.63
CA HIS A 48 -1.81 4.07 -11.31
C HIS A 48 -1.49 4.10 -9.80
N GLU A 49 -2.51 4.02 -8.94
CA GLU A 49 -2.36 3.89 -7.50
C GLU A 49 -1.61 2.62 -7.11
N ILE A 50 -1.94 1.49 -7.75
CA ILE A 50 -1.27 0.21 -7.52
C ILE A 50 0.20 0.28 -7.94
N ASP A 51 0.51 0.80 -9.12
CA ASP A 51 1.90 0.95 -9.58
C ASP A 51 2.67 1.99 -8.76
N GLY A 52 2.00 3.03 -8.24
CA GLY A 52 2.59 3.98 -7.29
C GLY A 52 3.04 3.30 -6.00
N VAL A 53 2.19 2.47 -5.40
CA VAL A 53 2.56 1.66 -4.23
C VAL A 53 3.63 0.62 -4.57
N ARG A 54 3.59 0.03 -5.77
CA ARG A 54 4.63 -0.90 -6.23
C ARG A 54 6.00 -0.23 -6.31
N LYS A 55 6.08 1.02 -6.76
CA LYS A 55 7.33 1.79 -6.77
C LYS A 55 7.91 1.92 -5.36
N LEU A 56 7.08 2.02 -4.31
CA LEU A 56 7.55 2.02 -2.93
C LEU A 56 8.26 0.71 -2.54
N LEU A 57 7.88 -0.42 -3.14
CA LEU A 57 8.54 -1.71 -2.89
C LEU A 57 9.98 -1.74 -3.42
N GLN A 58 10.24 -0.98 -4.48
CA GLN A 58 11.56 -0.88 -5.13
C GLN A 58 12.36 0.34 -4.66
N GLY A 59 11.69 1.37 -4.14
CA GLY A 59 12.30 2.61 -3.68
C GLY A 59 13.10 2.50 -2.37
N GLY A 60 13.56 3.65 -1.88
CA GLY A 60 14.35 3.78 -0.65
C GLY A 60 13.64 3.28 0.61
N GLN A 61 14.40 3.15 1.71
CA GLN A 61 13.91 2.59 2.98
C GLN A 61 12.72 3.37 3.59
N THR A 62 12.61 4.65 3.29
CA THR A 62 11.50 5.50 3.73
C THR A 62 10.94 6.23 2.52
N ALA A 63 9.70 5.93 2.16
CA ALA A 63 9.03 6.56 1.03
C ALA A 63 7.52 6.55 1.25
N SER A 64 6.84 7.61 0.83
CA SER A 64 5.38 7.70 0.91
C SER A 64 4.77 7.96 -0.46
N TRP A 65 3.58 7.44 -0.67
CA TRP A 65 2.77 7.67 -1.86
C TRP A 65 1.36 8.09 -1.45
N GLN A 66 0.94 9.27 -1.93
CA GLN A 66 -0.41 9.76 -1.69
C GLN A 66 -1.41 9.00 -2.57
N LEU A 67 -2.47 8.51 -1.96
CA LEU A 67 -3.62 7.88 -2.62
C LEU A 67 -4.87 8.72 -2.38
N ARG A 68 -5.97 8.36 -3.05
CA ARG A 68 -7.25 9.03 -2.78
C ARG A 68 -7.73 8.68 -1.37
N GLY A 69 -7.85 9.68 -0.50
CA GLY A 69 -8.36 9.50 0.88
C GLY A 69 -7.34 8.90 1.86
N GLY A 70 -6.04 8.94 1.55
CA GLY A 70 -4.99 8.48 2.45
C GLY A 70 -3.61 8.45 1.80
N LYS A 71 -2.61 7.99 2.53
CA LYS A 71 -1.27 7.73 2.00
C LYS A 71 -0.80 6.35 2.38
N VAL A 72 -0.04 5.73 1.48
CA VAL A 72 0.77 4.55 1.79
C VAL A 72 2.16 5.00 2.13
N GLU A 73 2.71 4.51 3.22
CA GLU A 73 4.07 4.80 3.63
C GLU A 73 4.83 3.51 3.82
N ARG A 74 6.03 3.47 3.27
CA ARG A 74 7.03 2.47 3.60
C ARG A 74 7.90 3.04 4.71
N SER A 75 7.99 2.31 5.81
CA SER A 75 8.96 2.55 6.88
C SER A 75 9.80 1.30 7.06
N GLY A 76 11.06 1.37 6.63
CA GLY A 76 11.99 0.25 6.57
C GLY A 76 11.47 -0.87 5.65
N ASN A 77 11.16 -2.02 6.25
CA ASN A 77 10.67 -3.20 5.54
C ASN A 77 9.15 -3.37 5.60
N LYS A 78 8.40 -2.42 6.19
CA LYS A 78 6.94 -2.57 6.35
C LYS A 78 6.18 -1.48 5.60
N LEU A 79 5.03 -1.86 5.03
CA LEU A 79 4.05 -0.94 4.49
C LEU A 79 2.98 -0.58 5.52
N PHE A 80 2.61 0.70 5.52
CA PHE A 80 1.62 1.31 6.37
C PHE A 80 0.60 2.03 5.51
N TRP A 81 -0.67 1.87 5.85
CA TRP A 81 -1.75 2.68 5.30
C TRP A 81 -2.18 3.69 6.34
N PHE A 82 -2.16 4.95 5.95
CA PHE A 82 -2.69 6.06 6.72
C PHE A 82 -3.92 6.58 6.00
N ARG A 83 -5.10 6.25 6.52
CA ARG A 83 -6.34 6.87 6.05
C ARG A 83 -6.28 8.35 6.38
N GLU A 84 -6.58 9.19 5.40
CA GLU A 84 -6.78 10.61 5.61
C GLU A 84 -8.14 10.77 6.33
N MET A 85 -8.10 10.62 7.65
CA MET A 85 -9.17 11.12 8.51
C MET A 85 -9.07 12.63 8.42
N GLY A 86 -10.13 13.29 7.96
CA GLY A 86 -10.17 14.74 7.77
C GLY A 86 -9.45 15.48 8.88
N ARG A 87 -8.25 15.97 8.59
CA ARG A 87 -7.60 17.01 9.37
C ARG A 87 -8.40 18.26 9.04
N ILE A 88 -9.32 18.71 9.90
CA ILE A 88 -9.00 19.72 10.91
C ILE A 88 -7.59 20.23 10.68
N ALA A 89 -7.53 21.36 10.00
CA ALA A 89 -6.36 22.21 9.92
C ALA A 89 -5.86 22.50 11.34
N LYS A 90 -5.01 21.63 11.89
CA LYS A 90 -3.99 22.11 12.81
C LYS A 90 -2.85 22.60 11.94
N ARG A 91 -3.09 23.81 11.41
CA ARG A 91 -2.05 24.81 11.22
C ARG A 91 -1.15 24.66 12.45
N ALA A 92 0.08 24.25 12.24
CA ALA A 92 1.08 24.31 13.31
C ALA A 92 1.26 25.81 13.60
N GLU A 93 0.43 26.33 14.50
CA GLU A 93 0.83 27.43 15.37
C GLU A 93 2.07 26.96 16.12
N ARG A 94 3.15 27.74 15.94
CA ARG A 94 4.34 27.93 16.80
C ARG A 94 5.48 28.30 15.86
N CYS A 95 6.15 29.44 15.99
CA CYS A 95 6.07 30.60 16.86
C CYS A 95 6.79 31.73 16.12
#